data_AF-A0A9P4XGM2-F1
#
_entry.id   AF-A0A9P4XGM2-F1
#
_cell.length_a   1.000
_cell.length_b   1.000
_cell.length_c   1.000
_cell.angle_alpha   90.00
_cell.angle_beta   90.00
_cell.angle_gamma   90.00
#
_symmetry.space_group_name_H-M   'P 1'
#
loop_
_entity.id
_entity.type
_entity.pdbx_description
1 polymer ?
#
loop_
_entity_poly.entity_id
_entity_poly.type
_entity_poly.pdbx_seq_one_letter_code
_entity_poly.pdbx_strand_id
1 'polypeptide(L)'
;MFPRLLIIIGSAATVLATGACGTGIYHSPIAKSFVTIDLLVNIPVNTTTPEGVVGSVGIRGGTINGQFNGHLVANISSEVEHVLPLTNGEFTSVSSQWIFENDKNEHILATLSGLTTYANNALHGFGNAILATEAKDFYWVNSATFLIEWQGDFNTGKAQFEFFQITTGGRLDGQPITALLPPGGK
;
A
#
# COMPACT_ATOMS: atom_id res chain seq x y z
N MET A 1 3.11 36.33 33.88
CA MET A 1 2.41 35.02 33.81
C MET A 1 2.07 34.74 32.37
N PHE A 2 2.61 33.66 31.80
CA PHE A 2 2.44 33.31 30.37
C PHE A 2 0.99 32.93 30.05
N PRO A 3 0.41 33.38 28.92
CA PRO A 3 -0.85 32.84 28.46
C PRO A 3 -0.63 31.42 27.90
N ARG A 4 -1.41 30.46 28.42
CA ARG A 4 -1.46 29.08 27.95
C ARG A 4 -2.03 29.06 26.53
N LEU A 5 -1.19 28.76 25.54
CA LEU A 5 -1.60 28.47 24.17
C LEU A 5 -2.24 27.08 24.16
N LEU A 6 -3.57 27.02 24.05
CA LEU A 6 -4.31 25.78 23.87
C LEU A 6 -4.21 25.37 22.39
N ILE A 7 -3.29 24.46 22.06
CA ILE A 7 -3.24 23.85 20.73
C ILE A 7 -4.39 22.85 20.65
N ILE A 8 -5.46 23.21 19.96
CA ILE A 8 -6.50 22.26 19.57
C ILE A 8 -5.88 21.38 18.48
N ILE A 9 -5.46 20.17 18.87
CA ILE A 9 -5.09 19.11 17.93
C ILE A 9 -6.40 18.68 17.27
N GLY A 10 -6.74 19.31 16.14
CA GLY A 10 -7.84 18.87 15.29
C GLY A 10 -7.45 17.55 14.64
N SER A 11 -7.79 16.43 15.27
CA SER A 11 -7.68 15.13 14.64
C SER A 11 -8.75 15.02 13.55
N ALA A 12 -8.46 14.37 12.41
CA ALA A 12 -9.48 14.10 11.39
C ALA A 12 -10.71 13.37 11.98
N ALA A 13 -10.53 12.63 13.08
CA ALA A 13 -11.58 11.99 13.84
C ALA A 13 -12.60 12.96 14.46
N THR A 14 -12.25 14.22 14.75
CA THR A 14 -13.20 15.19 15.34
C THR A 14 -14.16 15.76 14.31
N VAL A 15 -13.79 15.80 13.02
CA VAL A 15 -14.63 16.28 11.92
C VAL A 15 -15.64 15.21 11.46
N LEU A 16 -15.28 13.93 11.59
CA LEU A 16 -16.16 12.80 11.23
C LEU A 16 -17.35 12.60 12.18
N ALA A 17 -17.38 13.28 13.33
CA ALA A 17 -18.43 13.13 14.34
C ALA A 17 -19.67 14.03 14.11
N THR A 18 -19.62 14.98 13.17
CA THR A 18 -20.70 15.96 12.95
C THR A 18 -21.39 15.77 11.60
N GLY A 19 -22.32 14.82 11.53
CA GLY A 19 -23.49 14.97 10.65
C GLY A 19 -23.68 13.91 9.57
N ALA A 20 -24.80 13.18 9.73
CA ALA A 20 -25.57 12.46 8.70
C ALA A 20 -25.02 11.13 8.14
N CYS A 21 -25.01 10.09 8.97
CA CYS A 21 -25.13 8.70 8.50
C CYS A 21 -26.56 8.38 8.04
N GLY A 22 -27.11 9.16 7.10
CA GLY A 22 -28.43 8.94 6.51
C GLY A 22 -28.30 8.68 5.01
N THR A 23 -28.69 7.47 4.57
CA THR A 23 -28.69 6.96 3.18
C THR A 23 -27.32 7.04 2.47
N GLY A 24 -26.63 5.89 2.33
CA GLY A 24 -25.25 5.79 1.85
C GLY A 24 -24.96 6.62 0.59
N ILE A 25 -24.31 7.77 0.79
CA ILE A 25 -23.82 8.71 -0.24
C ILE A 25 -22.55 8.18 -0.93
N TYR A 26 -22.04 7.04 -0.49
CA TYR A 26 -20.80 6.45 -0.96
C TYR A 26 -21.10 5.40 -2.02
N HIS A 27 -20.83 5.74 -3.28
CA HIS A 27 -20.82 4.79 -4.38
C HIS A 27 -19.65 3.80 -4.21
N SER A 28 -19.81 2.58 -4.72
CA SER A 28 -18.73 1.59 -4.74
C SER A 28 -17.49 2.16 -5.46
N PRO A 29 -16.28 2.00 -4.90
CA PRO A 29 -15.06 2.43 -5.57
C PRO A 29 -14.84 1.63 -6.85
N ILE A 30 -14.53 2.33 -7.94
CA ILE A 30 -14.15 1.76 -9.23
C ILE A 30 -12.64 1.65 -9.25
N ALA A 31 -12.14 0.42 -9.32
CA ALA A 31 -10.74 0.11 -9.44
C ALA A 31 -10.33 -0.06 -10.92
N LYS A 32 -9.14 0.42 -11.30
CA LYS A 32 -8.51 0.17 -12.60
C LYS A 32 -7.10 -0.37 -12.41
N SER A 33 -6.71 -1.33 -13.26
CA SER A 33 -5.34 -1.81 -13.32
C SER A 33 -4.35 -0.66 -13.57
N PHE A 34 -3.30 -0.60 -12.77
CA PHE A 34 -2.18 0.33 -12.90
C PHE A 34 -0.94 -0.39 -13.42
N VAL A 35 -0.49 -1.42 -12.67
CA VAL A 35 0.64 -2.27 -13.07
C VAL A 35 0.43 -3.71 -12.62
N THR A 36 0.91 -4.64 -13.44
CA THR A 36 1.16 -6.04 -13.07
C THR A 36 2.64 -6.21 -12.75
N ILE A 37 2.94 -7.08 -11.79
CA ILE A 37 4.32 -7.39 -11.41
C ILE A 37 4.52 -8.89 -11.29
N ASP A 38 5.43 -9.43 -12.10
CA ASP A 38 5.95 -10.79 -11.93
C ASP A 38 7.18 -10.72 -11.01
N LEU A 39 7.00 -11.12 -9.76
CA LEU A 39 7.98 -11.02 -8.68
C LEU A 39 8.84 -12.30 -8.59
N LEU A 40 10.13 -12.11 -8.28
CA LEU A 40 11.03 -13.18 -7.87
C LEU A 40 11.66 -12.86 -6.50
N VAL A 41 11.53 -13.79 -5.56
CA VAL A 41 12.02 -13.63 -4.19
C VAL A 41 13.18 -14.57 -3.84
N ASN A 42 13.90 -14.23 -2.77
CA ASN A 42 14.88 -15.11 -2.14
C ASN A 42 14.19 -16.13 -1.22
N ILE A 43 14.97 -17.09 -0.72
CA ILE A 43 14.53 -17.96 0.37
C ILE A 43 14.25 -17.08 1.61
N PRO A 44 13.09 -17.24 2.27
CA PRO A 44 12.77 -16.51 3.49
C PRO A 44 13.80 -16.75 4.59
N VAL A 45 14.14 -15.69 5.32
CA VAL A 45 14.93 -15.77 6.55
C VAL A 45 13.98 -15.69 7.73
N ASN A 46 14.05 -16.66 8.63
CA ASN A 46 13.29 -16.62 9.88
C ASN A 46 13.91 -15.58 10.83
N THR A 47 13.12 -14.58 11.21
CA THR A 47 13.48 -13.50 12.14
C THR A 47 12.54 -13.44 13.33
N THR A 48 11.97 -14.59 13.71
CA THR A 48 11.02 -14.76 14.83
C THR A 48 11.49 -14.04 16.09
N THR A 49 10.57 -13.33 16.71
CA THR A 49 10.79 -12.62 17.97
C THR A 49 9.98 -13.31 19.08
N PRO A 50 10.19 -12.96 20.36
CA PRO A 50 9.32 -13.43 21.44
C PRO A 50 7.83 -13.08 21.24
N GLU A 51 7.52 -12.09 20.38
CA GLU A 51 6.16 -11.62 20.10
C GLU A 51 5.45 -12.43 19.01
N GLY A 52 6.17 -13.28 18.26
CA GLY A 52 5.56 -14.13 17.24
C GLY A 52 6.53 -14.58 16.16
N VAL A 53 6.04 -15.48 15.29
CA VAL A 53 6.81 -15.97 14.13
C VAL A 53 6.85 -14.88 13.06
N VAL A 54 8.06 -14.49 12.68
CA VAL A 54 8.33 -13.46 11.69
C VAL A 54 9.28 -14.01 10.64
N GLY A 55 8.93 -13.81 9.37
CA GLY A 55 9.79 -14.09 8.22
C GLY A 55 10.16 -12.79 7.51
N SER A 56 11.39 -12.67 7.05
CA SER A 56 11.79 -11.60 6.13
C SER A 56 12.24 -12.20 4.81
N VAL A 57 11.77 -11.60 3.71
CA VAL A 57 12.03 -12.06 2.36
C VAL A 57 12.65 -10.94 1.54
N GLY A 58 13.86 -11.16 1.04
CA GLY A 58 14.50 -10.22 0.13
C GLY A 58 13.99 -10.42 -1.30
N ILE A 59 13.72 -9.32 -2.01
CA ILE A 59 13.26 -9.37 -3.40
C ILE A 59 14.47 -9.37 -4.33
N ARG A 60 14.52 -10.35 -5.24
CA ARG A 60 15.59 -10.50 -6.25
C ARG A 60 15.36 -9.67 -7.49
N GLY A 61 14.11 -9.26 -7.71
CA GLY A 61 13.69 -8.45 -8.83
C GLY A 61 12.27 -8.83 -9.26
N GLY A 62 11.84 -8.25 -10.36
CA GLY A 62 10.55 -8.52 -10.95
C GLY A 62 10.32 -7.63 -12.15
N THR A 63 9.47 -8.08 -13.08
CA THR A 63 9.11 -7.29 -14.27
C THR A 63 7.82 -6.55 -13.99
N ILE A 64 7.76 -5.26 -14.31
CA ILE A 64 6.59 -4.41 -14.12
C ILE A 64 6.04 -4.07 -15.51
N ASN A 65 4.77 -4.38 -15.74
CA ASN A 65 4.07 -4.06 -16.98
C ASN A 65 2.82 -3.23 -16.69
N GLY A 66 2.48 -2.28 -17.57
CA GLY A 66 1.25 -1.50 -17.46
C GLY A 66 1.48 -0.03 -17.75
N GLN A 67 0.91 0.84 -16.90
CA GLN A 67 1.08 2.28 -17.05
C GLN A 67 2.51 2.73 -16.72
N PHE A 68 3.16 2.07 -15.76
CA PHE A 68 4.59 2.21 -15.48
C PHE A 68 5.29 0.90 -15.87
N ASN A 69 6.04 0.90 -16.97
CA ASN A 69 6.80 -0.27 -17.42
C ASN A 69 8.23 -0.19 -16.89
N GLY A 70 8.74 -1.30 -16.36
CA GLY A 70 10.06 -1.31 -15.74
C GLY A 70 10.34 -2.59 -14.97
N HIS A 71 11.09 -2.46 -13.88
CA HIS A 71 11.49 -3.57 -13.05
C HIS A 71 11.57 -3.18 -11.56
N LEU A 72 11.57 -4.19 -10.69
CA LEU A 72 11.86 -4.01 -9.28
C LEU A 72 13.35 -3.96 -9.03
N VAL A 73 13.81 -2.93 -8.30
CA VAL A 73 15.20 -2.82 -7.89
C VAL A 73 15.49 -3.88 -6.82
N ALA A 74 16.40 -4.79 -7.17
CA ALA A 74 16.83 -5.90 -6.32
C ALA A 74 17.59 -5.41 -5.08
N ASN A 75 17.56 -6.21 -4.00
CA ASN A 75 18.33 -6.02 -2.76
C ASN A 75 18.02 -4.76 -1.93
N ILE A 76 17.21 -3.84 -2.43
CA ILE A 76 16.62 -2.74 -1.66
C ILE A 76 15.20 -3.09 -1.25
N SER A 77 14.49 -3.76 -2.16
CA SER A 77 13.10 -4.17 -1.94
C SER A 77 13.03 -5.39 -1.01
N SER A 78 12.17 -5.34 -0.01
CA SER A 78 12.04 -6.42 0.98
C SER A 78 10.64 -6.52 1.57
N GLU A 79 10.30 -7.71 2.02
CA GLU A 79 9.05 -8.05 2.68
C GLU A 79 9.31 -8.58 4.09
N VAL A 80 8.35 -8.30 4.98
CA VAL A 80 8.25 -8.88 6.31
C VAL A 80 6.86 -9.46 6.47
N GLU A 81 6.79 -10.74 6.82
CA GLU A 81 5.57 -11.47 7.13
C GLU A 81 5.52 -11.79 8.62
N HIS A 82 4.37 -11.55 9.25
CA HIS A 82 4.09 -11.97 10.62
C HIS A 82 2.98 -13.03 10.59
N VAL A 83 3.25 -14.22 11.13
CA VAL A 83 2.24 -15.26 11.26
C VAL A 83 1.22 -14.82 12.30
N LEU A 84 -0.05 -14.79 11.90
CA LEU A 84 -1.12 -14.42 12.82
C LEU A 84 -1.45 -15.61 13.72
N PRO A 85 -1.60 -15.40 15.05
CA PRO A 85 -1.99 -16.44 15.99
C PRO A 85 -3.48 -16.76 15.85
N LEU A 86 -3.86 -17.27 14.69
CA LEU A 86 -5.13 -17.95 14.46
C LEU A 86 -4.89 -19.46 14.57
N THR A 87 -5.95 -20.22 14.85
CA THR A 87 -5.88 -21.63 15.26
C THR A 87 -5.04 -22.55 14.36
N ASN A 88 -4.78 -22.16 13.11
CA ASN A 88 -4.06 -22.99 12.13
C ASN A 88 -2.87 -22.31 11.41
N GLY A 89 -2.52 -21.04 11.71
CA GLY A 89 -1.41 -20.36 11.00
C GLY A 89 -1.61 -20.15 9.50
N GLU A 90 -2.87 -20.17 9.03
CA GLU A 90 -3.25 -20.06 7.61
C GLU A 90 -3.14 -18.62 7.05
N PHE A 91 -2.76 -17.66 7.88
CA PHE A 91 -2.70 -16.25 7.54
C PHE A 91 -1.42 -15.59 8.05
N THR A 92 -0.84 -14.73 7.23
CA THR A 92 0.20 -13.78 7.64
C THR A 92 -0.24 -12.36 7.34
N SER A 93 0.20 -11.41 8.18
CA SER A 93 0.20 -10.00 7.79
C SER A 93 1.51 -9.67 7.10
N VAL A 94 1.40 -8.96 5.97
CA VAL A 94 2.52 -8.58 5.13
C VAL A 94 2.76 -7.08 5.24
N SER A 95 4.03 -6.69 5.37
CA SER A 95 4.49 -5.32 5.14
C SER A 95 5.70 -5.35 4.23
N SER A 96 5.74 -4.46 3.25
CA SER A 96 6.81 -4.48 2.26
C SER A 96 7.12 -3.10 1.70
N GLN A 97 8.37 -2.89 1.27
CA GLN A 97 8.82 -1.67 0.62
C GLN A 97 9.56 -2.03 -0.66
N TRP A 98 9.09 -1.52 -1.80
CA TRP A 98 9.61 -1.82 -3.13
C TRP A 98 10.03 -0.54 -3.85
N ILE A 99 11.06 -0.64 -4.68
CA ILE A 99 11.44 0.43 -5.60
C ILE A 99 11.19 -0.04 -7.03
N PHE A 100 10.32 0.67 -7.74
CA PHE A 100 10.06 0.45 -9.16
C PHE A 100 11.01 1.36 -9.94
N GLU A 101 11.66 0.85 -10.97
CA GLU A 101 12.56 1.61 -11.83
C GLU A 101 12.21 1.35 -13.31
N ASN A 102 12.08 2.43 -14.09
CA ASN A 102 11.86 2.33 -15.54
C ASN A 102 13.14 2.61 -16.34
N ASP A 103 13.08 2.45 -17.66
CA ASP A 103 14.23 2.66 -18.57
C ASP A 103 14.74 4.11 -18.60
N LYS A 104 13.99 5.07 -18.05
CA LYS A 104 14.39 6.47 -17.89
C LYS A 104 15.09 6.72 -16.54
N ASN A 105 15.31 5.68 -15.74
CA ASN A 105 15.84 5.77 -14.37
C ASN A 105 14.96 6.65 -13.46
N GLU A 106 13.64 6.63 -13.70
CA GLU A 106 12.66 7.22 -12.80
C GLU A 106 12.20 6.17 -11.79
N HIS A 107 11.95 6.60 -10.55
CA HIS A 107 11.64 5.69 -9.46
C HIS A 107 10.26 5.93 -8.86
N ILE A 108 9.56 4.85 -8.51
CA ILE A 108 8.39 4.88 -7.62
C ILE A 108 8.72 4.03 -6.39
N LEU A 109 8.70 4.65 -5.21
CA LEU A 109 8.68 3.93 -3.94
C LEU A 109 7.26 3.43 -3.68
N ALA A 110 7.10 2.13 -3.51
CA ALA A 110 5.85 1.51 -3.11
C ALA A 110 5.99 0.97 -1.68
N THR A 111 5.13 1.41 -0.78
CA THR A 111 4.98 0.82 0.57
C THR A 111 3.67 0.04 0.60
N LEU A 112 3.77 -1.26 0.86
CA LEU A 112 2.68 -2.22 0.79
C LEU A 112 2.30 -2.70 2.19
N SER A 113 1.01 -2.95 2.40
CA SER A 113 0.54 -3.70 3.56
C SER A 113 -0.69 -4.54 3.22
N GLY A 114 -0.82 -5.71 3.84
CA GLY A 114 -2.03 -6.53 3.69
C GLY A 114 -1.95 -7.89 4.36
N LEU A 115 -2.73 -8.84 3.84
CA LEU A 115 -2.87 -10.18 4.39
C LEU A 115 -2.65 -11.23 3.31
N THR A 116 -1.86 -12.25 3.61
CA THR A 116 -1.71 -13.44 2.79
C THR A 116 -2.43 -14.61 3.45
N THR A 117 -3.14 -15.40 2.65
CA THR A 117 -3.80 -16.65 3.04
C THR A 117 -3.13 -17.81 2.30
N TYR A 118 -2.97 -18.95 2.97
CA TYR A 118 -2.29 -20.11 2.42
C TYR A 118 -3.22 -21.32 2.32
N ALA A 119 -3.25 -21.96 1.16
CA ALA A 119 -3.99 -23.20 0.93
C ALA A 119 -3.40 -24.02 -0.21
N ASN A 120 -3.36 -25.34 -0.09
CA ASN A 120 -2.99 -26.26 -1.19
C ASN A 120 -1.65 -25.94 -1.88
N ASN A 121 -0.60 -25.57 -1.13
CA ASN A 121 0.70 -25.12 -1.68
C ASN A 121 0.63 -23.88 -2.57
N ALA A 122 -0.42 -23.08 -2.46
CA ALA A 122 -0.54 -21.77 -3.05
C ALA A 122 -0.76 -20.72 -1.95
N LEU A 123 -0.44 -19.48 -2.29
CA LEU A 123 -0.77 -18.31 -1.49
C LEU A 123 -1.60 -17.34 -2.32
N HIS A 124 -2.54 -16.67 -1.66
CA HIS A 124 -3.31 -15.56 -2.22
C HIS A 124 -3.44 -14.48 -1.16
N GLY A 125 -3.26 -13.23 -1.55
CA GLY A 125 -3.33 -12.14 -0.63
C GLY A 125 -3.87 -10.87 -1.24
N PHE A 126 -4.24 -9.97 -0.34
CA PHE A 126 -4.90 -8.72 -0.67
C PHE A 126 -4.48 -7.63 0.32
N GLY A 127 -4.34 -6.41 -0.18
CA GLY A 127 -3.80 -5.31 0.59
C GLY A 127 -3.94 -3.96 -0.09
N ASN A 128 -3.11 -3.02 0.36
CA ASN A 128 -3.03 -1.67 -0.17
C ASN A 128 -1.57 -1.26 -0.46
N ALA A 129 -1.42 -0.23 -1.28
CA ALA A 129 -0.15 0.42 -1.56
C ALA A 129 -0.25 1.93 -1.37
N ILE A 130 0.82 2.51 -0.84
CA ILE A 130 1.12 3.93 -0.93
C ILE A 130 2.30 4.07 -1.88
N LEU A 131 2.13 4.88 -2.94
CA LEU A 131 3.16 5.14 -3.93
C LEU A 131 3.70 6.57 -3.77
N ALA A 132 5.00 6.72 -3.96
CA ALA A 132 5.70 8.01 -3.91
C ALA A 132 6.73 8.14 -5.03
N THR A 133 6.75 9.27 -5.73
CA THR A 133 7.66 9.53 -6.86
C THR A 133 7.87 11.02 -7.12
N GLU A 134 9.02 11.34 -7.72
CA GLU A 134 9.30 12.65 -8.33
C GLU A 134 9.15 12.64 -9.87
N ALA A 135 8.83 11.49 -10.46
CA ALA A 135 8.64 11.34 -11.90
C ALA A 135 7.42 12.15 -12.37
N LYS A 136 7.65 13.15 -13.25
CA LYS A 136 6.62 14.14 -13.62
C LYS A 136 5.36 13.50 -14.21
N ASP A 137 5.54 12.51 -15.08
CA ASP A 137 4.42 11.84 -15.77
C ASP A 137 3.60 10.95 -14.82
N PHE A 138 4.17 10.59 -13.67
CA PHE A 138 3.55 9.72 -12.66
C PHE A 138 3.26 10.44 -11.34
N TYR A 139 3.47 11.76 -11.25
CA TYR A 139 3.36 12.49 -9.98
C TYR A 139 1.97 12.37 -9.33
N TRP A 140 0.94 12.09 -10.13
CA TRP A 140 -0.42 11.84 -9.66
C TRP A 140 -0.51 10.65 -8.68
N VAL A 141 0.38 9.65 -8.76
CA VAL A 141 0.37 8.47 -7.88
C VAL A 141 0.57 8.84 -6.42
N ASN A 142 1.26 9.96 -6.14
CA ASN A 142 1.49 10.50 -4.79
C ASN A 142 0.18 10.86 -4.06
N SER A 143 -0.90 11.04 -4.80
CA SER A 143 -2.23 11.42 -4.28
C SER A 143 -3.30 10.37 -4.54
N ALA A 144 -2.94 9.26 -5.20
CA ALA A 144 -3.87 8.19 -5.53
C ALA A 144 -3.87 7.08 -4.46
N THR A 145 -4.97 6.35 -4.42
CA THR A 145 -5.13 5.18 -3.54
C THR A 145 -4.99 3.91 -4.37
N PHE A 146 -4.21 2.95 -3.87
CA PHE A 146 -4.00 1.67 -4.54
C PHE A 146 -4.43 0.49 -3.66
N LEU A 147 -5.14 -0.45 -4.27
CA LEU A 147 -5.36 -1.80 -3.76
C LEU A 147 -4.38 -2.73 -4.47
N ILE A 148 -3.99 -3.80 -3.80
CA ILE A 148 -3.08 -4.79 -4.36
C ILE A 148 -3.67 -6.17 -4.14
N GLU A 149 -3.61 -7.01 -5.16
CA GLU A 149 -3.90 -8.42 -5.08
C GLU A 149 -2.66 -9.20 -5.52
N TRP A 150 -2.40 -10.34 -4.88
CA TRP A 150 -1.26 -11.17 -5.25
C TRP A 150 -1.50 -12.65 -5.05
N GLN A 151 -0.80 -13.45 -5.84
CA GLN A 151 -0.81 -14.91 -5.74
C GLN A 151 0.60 -15.46 -5.97
N GLY A 152 0.87 -16.65 -5.43
CA GLY A 152 2.17 -17.30 -5.60
C GLY A 152 2.13 -18.80 -5.33
N ASP A 153 3.19 -19.49 -5.77
CA ASP A 153 3.43 -20.91 -5.48
C ASP A 153 4.65 -21.03 -4.57
N PHE A 154 4.47 -21.74 -3.45
CA PHE A 154 5.48 -21.95 -2.41
C PHE A 154 6.82 -22.49 -2.94
N ASN A 155 6.80 -23.28 -4.01
CA ASN A 155 7.97 -24.04 -4.45
C ASN A 155 8.80 -23.34 -5.51
N THR A 156 8.36 -22.17 -5.97
CA THR A 156 8.95 -21.52 -7.15
C THR A 156 9.71 -20.24 -6.82
N GLY A 157 9.41 -19.62 -5.66
CA GLY A 157 9.87 -18.28 -5.33
C GLY A 157 9.30 -17.20 -6.26
N LYS A 158 8.25 -17.52 -7.02
CA LYS A 158 7.57 -16.61 -7.94
C LYS A 158 6.21 -16.22 -7.38
N ALA A 159 5.86 -14.96 -7.56
CA ALA A 159 4.55 -14.44 -7.25
C ALA A 159 4.12 -13.43 -8.32
N GLN A 160 2.83 -13.22 -8.45
CA GLN A 160 2.23 -12.24 -9.34
C GLN A 160 1.43 -11.26 -8.52
N PHE A 161 1.60 -9.98 -8.82
CA PHE A 161 0.90 -8.89 -8.16
C PHE A 161 0.17 -8.05 -9.20
N GLU A 162 -0.99 -7.54 -8.82
CA GLU A 162 -1.74 -6.53 -9.58
C GLU A 162 -2.01 -5.34 -8.67
N PHE A 163 -1.60 -4.16 -9.11
CA PHE A 163 -1.88 -2.90 -8.44
C PHE A 163 -3.08 -2.25 -9.12
N PHE A 164 -4.12 -2.01 -8.35
CA PHE A 164 -5.32 -1.34 -8.80
C PHE A 164 -5.41 0.06 -8.24
N GLN A 165 -5.48 1.07 -9.10
CA GLN A 165 -5.84 2.42 -8.72
C GLN A 165 -7.34 2.51 -8.43
N ILE A 166 -7.71 3.01 -7.26
CA ILE A 166 -9.08 3.46 -7.01
C ILE A 166 -9.30 4.79 -7.75
N THR A 167 -10.15 4.77 -8.76
CA THR A 167 -10.45 5.93 -9.63
C THR A 167 -11.64 6.75 -9.17
N THR A 168 -12.38 6.26 -8.17
CA THR A 168 -13.53 6.97 -7.59
C THR A 168 -13.45 6.90 -6.07
N GLY A 169 -13.36 8.05 -5.42
CA GLY A 169 -13.21 8.18 -3.97
C GLY A 169 -12.04 9.10 -3.63
N GLY A 170 -12.27 10.06 -2.72
CA GLY A 170 -11.28 11.08 -2.38
C GLY A 170 -11.05 12.13 -3.48
N ARG A 171 -10.46 13.27 -3.11
CA ARG A 171 -10.14 14.35 -4.04
C ARG A 171 -8.88 13.99 -4.83
N LEU A 172 -9.06 13.57 -6.08
CA LEU A 172 -7.99 13.12 -6.99
C LEU A 172 -7.32 14.24 -7.80
N ASP A 173 -7.76 15.50 -7.64
CA ASP A 173 -7.35 16.61 -8.52
C ASP A 173 -5.98 17.22 -8.15
N GLY A 174 -5.37 16.80 -7.04
CA GLY A 174 -4.10 17.33 -6.53
C GLY A 174 -4.14 18.83 -6.19
N GLN A 175 -5.32 19.45 -6.21
CA GLN A 175 -5.48 20.88 -5.98
C GLN A 175 -5.47 21.19 -4.47
N PRO A 176 -4.98 22.37 -4.06
CA PRO A 176 -5.05 22.80 -2.67
C PRO A 176 -6.48 22.66 -2.11
N ILE A 177 -6.59 22.06 -0.93
CA ILE A 177 -7.83 22.07 -0.16
C ILE A 177 -7.97 23.46 0.45
N THR A 178 -8.99 24.20 0.01
CA THR A 178 -9.39 25.44 0.68
C THR A 178 -9.63 25.09 2.13
N ALA A 179 -8.79 25.62 3.03
CA ALA A 179 -8.93 25.37 4.44
C ALA A 179 -10.35 25.79 4.88
N LEU A 180 -10.99 24.98 5.73
CA LEU A 180 -12.16 25.45 6.45
C LEU A 180 -11.71 26.60 7.34
N LEU A 181 -12.02 27.82 6.94
CA LEU A 181 -11.77 28.97 7.77
C LEU A 181 -12.62 28.82 9.05
N PRO A 182 -12.09 29.16 10.23
CA PRO A 182 -12.90 29.20 11.44
C PRO A 182 -14.09 30.15 11.25
N PRO A 183 -15.20 29.98 12.00
CA PRO A 183 -16.35 30.87 11.91
C PRO A 183 -15.93 32.35 11.99
N GLY A 184 -16.11 33.11 10.90
CA GLY A 184 -15.75 34.52 10.80
C GLY A 184 -14.41 34.84 10.12
N GLY A 185 -13.66 33.85 9.62
CA GLY A 185 -12.49 34.10 8.76
C GLY A 185 -12.92 34.52 7.35
N LYS A 186 -12.38 35.64 6.85
CA LYS A 186 -12.31 35.95 5.42
C LYS A 186 -11.05 35.34 4.82
#